data_AF-A0A9W7DJF7-F1
#
_entry.id   AF-A0A9W7DJF7-F1
#
_cell.length_a   1.000
_cell.length_b   1.000
_cell.length_c   1.000
_cell.angle_alpha   90.00
_cell.angle_beta   90.00
_cell.angle_gamma   90.00
#
_symmetry.space_group_name_H-M   'P 1'
#
loop_
_entity.id
_entity.type
_entity.pdbx_description
1 polymer ?
#
loop_
_entity_poly.entity_id
_entity_poly.type
_entity_poly.pdbx_seq_one_letter_code
_entity_poly.pdbx_strand_id
1 'polypeptide(L)'
;MNAIILVAVVSVCNSCVYASSRVIQSIAAAGDLPEVFSYIDKKGRPLAGIMVSVVIGLLAFLVDSDRESDVFTWLFALCSISSFFTWFCICFAHIRFRWALRAQGRGTNELVYTSQMGIWGSYLGLLLTFLLIAGEIYVSLFPLGESPSAKAFFQYCLSIPIMIVVYIGYKTYRRSWNLFLIPLREVDLDTGRRYEDVEALKEDIAERKAYVASRPLYYRIYNFWC
;
A
#
# COMPACT_ATOMS: atom_id res chain seq x y z
N MET A 1 23.46 -22.03 -0.29
CA MET A 1 22.06 -21.71 0.07
C MET A 1 21.98 -20.45 0.93
N ASN A 2 22.70 -20.38 2.06
CA ASN A 2 22.64 -19.22 2.97
C ASN A 2 23.07 -17.88 2.34
N ALA A 3 24.11 -17.86 1.50
CA ALA A 3 24.55 -16.64 0.81
C ALA A 3 23.47 -16.06 -0.12
N ILE A 4 22.70 -16.92 -0.80
CA ILE A 4 21.61 -16.49 -1.69
C ILE A 4 20.49 -15.85 -0.87
N ILE A 5 20.15 -16.45 0.28
CA ILE A 5 19.15 -15.91 1.20
C ILE A 5 19.61 -14.54 1.72
N LEU A 6 20.86 -14.40 2.15
CA LEU A 6 21.40 -13.12 2.62
C LEU A 6 21.33 -12.04 1.54
N VAL A 7 21.71 -12.36 0.29
CA VAL A 7 21.61 -11.40 -0.82
C VAL A 7 20.14 -11.02 -1.08
N ALA A 8 19.23 -11.98 -1.05
CA ALA A 8 17.80 -11.72 -1.23
C ALA A 8 17.24 -10.81 -0.12
N VAL A 9 17.60 -11.09 1.14
CA VAL A 9 17.19 -10.29 2.31
C VAL A 9 17.74 -8.86 2.22
N VAL A 10 19.02 -8.69 1.91
CA VAL A 10 19.63 -7.36 1.75
C VAL A 10 18.95 -6.57 0.62
N SER A 11 18.60 -7.24 -0.49
CA SER A 11 17.89 -6.62 -1.61
C SER A 11 16.49 -6.10 -1.23
N VAL A 12 15.71 -6.92 -0.51
CA VAL A 12 14.38 -6.50 -0.05
C VAL A 12 14.49 -5.39 1.01
N CYS A 13 15.45 -5.47 1.94
CA CYS A 13 15.68 -4.42 2.94
C CYS A 13 15.99 -3.06 2.28
N ASN A 14 16.88 -3.03 1.28
CA ASN A 14 17.18 -1.79 0.56
C ASN A 14 15.94 -1.22 -0.15
N SER A 15 15.14 -2.10 -0.77
CA SER A 15 13.89 -1.71 -1.44
C SER A 15 12.85 -1.16 -0.46
N CYS A 16 12.71 -1.75 0.73
CA CYS A 16 11.78 -1.28 1.77
C CYS A 16 12.17 0.08 2.33
N VAL A 17 13.47 0.33 2.58
CA VAL A 17 13.96 1.65 3.04
C VAL A 17 13.73 2.72 1.97
N TYR A 18 13.99 2.37 0.71
CA TYR A 18 13.75 3.25 -0.42
C TYR A 18 12.27 3.59 -0.60
N ALA A 19 11.39 2.59 -0.54
CA ALA A 19 9.95 2.79 -0.69
C ALA A 19 9.37 3.62 0.46
N SER A 20 9.66 3.24 1.71
CA SER A 20 9.13 3.92 2.91
C SER A 20 9.51 5.41 2.96
N SER A 21 10.78 5.73 2.72
CA SER A 21 11.27 7.11 2.76
C SER A 21 10.59 8.02 1.73
N ARG A 22 10.23 7.50 0.57
CA ARG A 22 9.52 8.25 -0.47
C ARG A 22 8.03 8.36 -0.25
N VAL A 23 7.39 7.33 0.32
CA VAL A 23 5.99 7.42 0.72
C VAL A 23 5.82 8.55 1.75
N ILE A 24 6.72 8.62 2.75
CA ILE A 24 6.73 9.72 3.73
C ILE A 24 6.90 11.07 3.03
N GLN A 25 7.88 11.18 2.13
CA GLN A 25 8.14 12.43 1.40
C GLN A 25 6.96 12.82 0.49
N SER A 26 6.30 11.89 -0.19
CA SER A 26 5.17 12.20 -1.07
C SER A 26 3.95 12.67 -0.30
N ILE A 27 3.70 12.09 0.88
CA ILE A 27 2.61 12.51 1.76
C ILE A 27 2.91 13.90 2.33
N ALA A 28 4.17 14.18 2.69
CA ALA A 28 4.58 15.51 3.13
C ALA A 28 4.50 16.57 2.02
N ALA A 29 4.87 16.22 0.79
CA ALA A 29 4.72 17.09 -0.37
C ALA A 29 3.25 17.37 -0.73
N ALA A 30 2.34 16.44 -0.42
CA ALA A 30 0.90 16.64 -0.55
C ALA A 30 0.29 17.51 0.58
N GLY A 31 1.09 17.91 1.58
CA GLY A 31 0.65 18.74 2.71
C GLY A 31 0.02 17.95 3.87
N ASP A 32 0.07 16.62 3.83
CA ASP A 32 -0.52 15.74 4.86
C ASP A 32 0.44 15.45 6.04
N LEU A 33 1.70 15.91 5.95
CA LEU A 33 2.73 15.86 7.01
C LEU A 33 3.45 17.22 7.12
N PRO A 34 4.20 17.49 8.21
CA PRO A 34 5.03 18.69 8.35
C PRO A 34 6.01 18.85 7.19
N GLU A 35 6.25 20.09 6.75
CA GLU A 35 7.14 20.42 5.62
C GLU A 35 8.57 19.89 5.80
N VAL A 36 9.01 19.67 7.04
CA VAL A 36 10.32 19.07 7.32
C VAL A 36 10.48 17.70 6.65
N PHE A 37 9.39 16.93 6.50
CA PHE A 37 9.40 15.63 5.84
C PHE A 37 9.36 15.71 4.32
N SER A 38 9.03 16.86 3.72
CA SER A 38 9.02 17.05 2.27
C SER A 38 10.40 17.38 1.69
N TYR A 39 11.37 17.72 2.55
CA TYR A 39 12.73 18.08 2.16
C TYR A 39 13.46 16.97 1.39
N ILE A 40 14.09 17.36 0.27
CA ILE A 40 14.92 16.50 -0.56
C ILE A 40 16.32 17.12 -0.67
N ASP A 41 17.36 16.32 -0.42
CA ASP A 41 18.75 16.73 -0.60
C ASP A 41 19.10 16.94 -2.09
N LYS A 42 20.19 17.65 -2.41
CA LYS A 42 20.68 17.93 -3.77
C LYS A 42 20.85 16.67 -4.63
N LYS A 43 21.04 15.49 -4.00
CA LYS A 43 21.14 14.19 -4.67
C LYS A 43 19.79 13.46 -4.86
N GLY A 44 18.67 14.12 -4.61
CA GLY A 44 17.32 13.54 -4.76
C GLY A 44 16.92 12.61 -3.61
N ARG A 45 17.52 12.76 -2.42
CA ARG A 45 17.34 11.84 -1.28
C ARG A 45 16.43 12.46 -0.20
N PRO A 46 15.32 11.81 0.18
CA PRO A 46 14.46 12.27 1.28
C PRO A 46 15.07 11.88 2.64
N LEU A 47 15.93 12.74 3.19
CA LEU A 47 16.69 12.43 4.42
C LEU A 47 15.79 12.18 5.63
N ALA A 48 14.75 12.99 5.82
CA ALA A 48 13.82 12.84 6.95
C ALA A 48 13.12 11.46 6.93
N GLY A 49 12.65 11.03 5.75
CA GLY A 49 12.05 9.71 5.57
C GLY A 49 13.03 8.56 5.84
N ILE A 50 14.28 8.68 5.38
CA ILE A 50 15.32 7.69 5.66
C ILE A 50 15.60 7.59 7.16
N MET A 51 15.72 8.72 7.86
CA MET A 51 15.98 8.74 9.30
C MET A 51 14.84 8.06 10.09
N VAL A 52 13.58 8.29 9.71
CA VAL A 52 12.44 7.59 10.33
C VAL A 52 12.55 6.07 10.11
N SER A 53 12.83 5.63 8.89
CA SER A 53 13.00 4.21 8.59
C SER A 53 14.16 3.58 9.37
N VAL A 54 15.27 4.30 9.56
CA VAL A 54 16.41 3.85 10.36
C VAL A 54 16.04 3.74 11.84
N VAL A 55 15.40 4.77 12.41
CA VAL A 55 15.01 4.78 13.84
C VAL A 55 14.06 3.61 14.15
N ILE A 56 13.07 3.37 13.29
CA ILE A 56 12.17 2.20 13.44
C ILE A 56 12.95 0.90 13.21
N GLY A 57 13.87 0.88 12.26
CA GLY A 57 14.74 -0.26 11.98
C GLY A 57 15.62 -0.66 13.17
N LEU A 58 15.97 0.27 14.07
CA LEU A 58 16.70 -0.05 15.30
C LEU A 58 15.93 -1.00 16.22
N LEU A 59 14.60 -1.09 16.10
CA LEU A 59 13.81 -2.08 16.85
C LEU A 59 14.19 -3.52 16.49
N ALA A 60 14.81 -3.75 15.33
CA ALA A 60 15.31 -5.08 14.96
C ALA A 60 16.43 -5.57 15.90
N PHE A 61 17.16 -4.68 16.59
CA PHE A 61 18.16 -5.08 17.58
C PHE A 61 17.55 -5.74 18.83
N LEU A 62 16.24 -5.60 19.07
CA LEU A 62 15.56 -6.30 20.16
C LEU A 62 15.54 -7.83 19.98
N VAL A 63 15.80 -8.30 18.76
CA VAL A 63 15.88 -9.73 18.41
C VAL A 63 17.11 -10.38 19.06
N ASP A 64 18.16 -9.63 19.38
CA ASP A 64 19.38 -10.10 20.07
C ASP A 64 19.17 -10.34 21.59
N SER A 65 17.93 -10.37 22.06
CA SER A 65 17.60 -10.64 23.47
C SER A 65 17.33 -12.13 23.70
N ASP A 66 17.31 -12.56 24.97
CA ASP A 66 16.97 -13.93 25.38
C ASP A 66 15.56 -14.38 24.93
N ARG A 67 14.76 -13.48 24.34
CA ARG A 67 13.39 -13.71 23.84
C ARG A 67 13.27 -13.46 22.33
N GLU A 68 14.29 -13.85 21.56
CA GLU A 68 14.35 -13.73 20.10
C GLU A 68 13.03 -14.12 19.40
N SER A 69 12.52 -15.33 19.67
CA SER A 69 11.34 -15.88 19.00
C SER A 69 10.07 -15.07 19.27
N ASP A 70 9.92 -14.58 20.50
CA ASP A 70 8.79 -13.73 20.87
C ASP A 70 8.89 -12.41 20.10
N VAL A 71 10.02 -11.70 20.21
CA VAL A 71 10.21 -10.38 19.57
C VAL A 71 10.00 -10.47 18.06
N PHE A 72 10.57 -11.50 17.42
CA PHE A 72 10.37 -11.74 15.99
C PHE A 72 8.89 -11.91 15.64
N THR A 73 8.15 -12.71 16.42
CA THR A 73 6.73 -12.97 16.14
C THR A 73 5.89 -11.71 16.32
N TRP A 74 6.22 -10.85 17.30
CA TRP A 74 5.56 -9.55 17.46
C TRP A 74 5.82 -8.63 16.26
N LEU A 75 7.07 -8.48 15.82
CA LEU A 75 7.41 -7.64 14.66
C LEU A 75 6.79 -8.19 13.36
N PHE A 76 6.74 -9.52 13.21
CA PHE A 76 6.12 -10.17 12.06
C PHE A 76 4.60 -9.96 12.03
N ALA A 77 3.92 -10.18 13.16
CA ALA A 77 2.47 -9.95 13.27
C ALA A 77 2.11 -8.48 12.96
N LEU A 78 2.94 -7.53 13.43
CA LEU A 78 2.80 -6.11 13.12
C LEU A 78 2.84 -5.84 11.62
N CYS A 79 3.84 -6.39 10.92
CA CYS A 79 4.02 -6.22 9.48
C CYS A 79 2.87 -6.83 8.66
N SER A 80 2.42 -8.03 9.01
CA SER A 80 1.37 -8.75 8.28
C SER A 80 0.03 -8.00 8.27
N ILE A 81 -0.44 -7.56 9.44
CA ILE A 81 -1.71 -6.85 9.55
C ILE A 81 -1.63 -5.48 8.89
N SER A 82 -0.52 -4.76 9.05
CA SER A 82 -0.30 -3.50 8.34
C SER A 82 -0.37 -3.68 6.82
N SER A 83 0.18 -4.79 6.31
CA SER A 83 0.15 -5.11 4.88
C SER A 83 -1.29 -5.40 4.40
N PHE A 84 -2.05 -6.22 5.12
CA PHE A 84 -3.45 -6.49 4.77
C PHE A 84 -4.31 -5.23 4.82
N PHE A 85 -4.11 -4.38 5.83
CA PHE A 85 -4.81 -3.11 5.92
C PHE A 85 -4.45 -2.16 4.78
N THR A 86 -3.18 -2.12 4.36
CA THR A 86 -2.75 -1.34 3.19
C THR A 86 -3.48 -1.78 1.93
N TRP A 87 -3.54 -3.08 1.66
CA TRP A 87 -4.28 -3.62 0.52
C TRP A 87 -5.78 -3.35 0.60
N PHE A 88 -6.38 -3.47 1.80
CA PHE A 88 -7.76 -3.09 2.04
C PHE A 88 -8.02 -1.62 1.67
N CYS A 89 -7.17 -0.70 2.12
CA CYS A 89 -7.26 0.72 1.78
C CYS A 89 -7.10 0.98 0.27
N ILE A 90 -6.18 0.30 -0.40
CA ILE A 90 -5.98 0.43 -1.86
C ILE A 90 -7.24 -0.02 -2.61
N CYS A 91 -7.80 -1.19 -2.28
CA CYS A 91 -9.02 -1.68 -2.92
C CYS A 91 -10.21 -0.75 -2.65
N PHE A 92 -10.35 -0.27 -1.41
CA PHE A 92 -11.41 0.65 -1.03
C PHE A 92 -11.29 2.01 -1.75
N ALA A 93 -10.08 2.57 -1.82
CA ALA A 93 -9.81 3.81 -2.54
C ALA A 93 -10.12 3.67 -4.03
N HIS A 94 -9.78 2.54 -4.66
CA HIS A 94 -10.10 2.28 -6.06
C HIS A 94 -11.61 2.19 -6.30
N ILE A 95 -12.37 1.51 -5.43
CA ILE A 95 -13.84 1.46 -5.52
C ILE A 95 -14.43 2.88 -5.41
N ARG A 96 -13.98 3.66 -4.41
CA ARG A 96 -14.45 5.04 -4.22
C ARG A 96 -14.08 5.95 -5.38
N PHE A 97 -12.89 5.82 -5.94
CA PHE A 97 -12.46 6.56 -7.14
C PHE A 97 -13.42 6.29 -8.31
N ARG A 98 -13.79 5.03 -8.53
CA ARG A 98 -14.72 4.64 -9.59
C ARG A 98 -16.16 5.12 -9.34
N TRP A 99 -16.58 5.19 -8.08
CA TRP A 99 -17.85 5.82 -7.70
C TRP A 99 -17.83 7.33 -7.86
N ALA A 100 -16.72 8.01 -7.55
CA ALA A 100 -16.55 9.45 -7.73
C ALA A 100 -16.62 9.84 -9.21
N LEU A 101 -15.94 9.10 -10.09
CA LEU A 101 -16.03 9.27 -11.55
C LEU A 101 -17.50 9.23 -12.02
N ARG A 102 -18.24 8.18 -11.62
CA ARG A 102 -19.66 8.04 -11.97
C ARG A 102 -20.53 9.16 -11.40
N ALA A 103 -20.28 9.56 -10.14
CA ALA A 103 -21.04 10.60 -9.47
C ALA A 103 -20.84 12.00 -10.09
N GLN A 104 -19.70 12.24 -10.73
CA GLN A 104 -19.36 13.47 -11.44
C GLN A 104 -19.67 13.39 -12.95
N GLY A 105 -20.38 12.35 -13.41
CA GLY A 105 -20.77 12.17 -14.81
C GLY A 105 -19.61 11.80 -15.75
N ARG A 106 -18.46 11.39 -15.21
CA ARG A 106 -17.26 11.07 -15.99
C ARG A 106 -17.18 9.57 -16.30
N GLY A 107 -16.82 9.27 -17.55
CA GLY A 107 -16.69 7.91 -18.06
C GLY A 107 -15.28 7.35 -17.87
N THR A 108 -15.16 6.02 -17.86
CA THR A 108 -13.85 5.35 -17.72
C THR A 108 -12.95 5.51 -18.93
N ASN A 109 -13.50 6.05 -20.02
CA ASN A 109 -12.79 6.32 -21.25
C ASN A 109 -11.78 7.47 -21.09
N GLU A 110 -11.89 8.32 -20.08
CA GLU A 110 -10.91 9.38 -19.85
C GLU A 110 -9.61 8.86 -19.19
N LEU A 111 -9.64 7.62 -18.68
CA LEU A 111 -8.51 7.03 -17.97
C LEU A 111 -7.52 6.43 -18.96
N VAL A 112 -6.25 6.78 -18.80
CA VAL A 112 -5.13 6.19 -19.54
C VAL A 112 -5.08 4.67 -19.36
N TYR A 113 -5.31 4.21 -18.13
CA TYR A 113 -5.31 2.81 -17.79
C TYR A 113 -6.60 2.41 -17.09
N THR A 114 -7.13 1.26 -17.48
CA THR A 114 -8.27 0.63 -16.82
C THR A 114 -7.87 -0.76 -16.35
N SER A 115 -8.26 -1.09 -15.12
CA SER A 115 -7.98 -2.41 -14.53
C SER A 115 -8.62 -3.52 -15.37
N GLN A 116 -7.86 -4.56 -15.71
CA GLN A 116 -8.34 -5.68 -16.54
C GLN A 116 -9.59 -6.37 -15.96
N MET A 117 -9.64 -6.60 -14.64
CA MET A 117 -10.79 -7.18 -13.95
C MET A 117 -11.84 -6.14 -13.51
N GLY A 118 -11.67 -4.87 -13.90
CA GLY A 118 -12.58 -3.79 -13.52
C GLY A 118 -12.71 -3.58 -12.01
N ILE A 119 -13.88 -3.08 -11.60
CA ILE A 119 -14.22 -2.82 -10.19
C ILE A 119 -14.44 -4.13 -9.41
N TRP A 120 -14.86 -5.21 -10.09
CA TRP A 120 -15.11 -6.51 -9.47
C TRP A 120 -13.88 -7.11 -8.81
N GLY A 121 -12.71 -6.99 -9.47
CA GLY A 121 -11.44 -7.39 -8.87
C GLY A 121 -11.16 -6.66 -7.55
N SER A 122 -11.54 -5.39 -7.43
CA SER A 122 -11.38 -4.63 -6.19
C SER A 122 -12.37 -5.02 -5.10
N TYR A 123 -13.61 -5.41 -5.44
CA TYR A 123 -14.54 -5.98 -4.46
C TYR A 123 -14.05 -7.32 -3.92
N LEU A 124 -13.55 -8.20 -4.79
CA LEU A 124 -12.97 -9.47 -4.38
C LEU A 124 -11.74 -9.24 -3.50
N GLY A 125 -10.82 -8.36 -3.91
CA GLY A 125 -9.64 -8.00 -3.10
C GLY A 125 -10.00 -7.41 -1.74
N LEU A 126 -11.02 -6.55 -1.69
CA LEU A 126 -11.53 -6.00 -0.43
C LEU A 126 -12.15 -7.07 0.46
N LEU A 127 -12.92 -8.00 -0.11
CA LEU A 127 -13.49 -9.13 0.63
C LEU A 127 -12.38 -10.05 1.18
N LEU A 128 -11.40 -10.40 0.35
CA LEU A 128 -10.30 -11.28 0.76
C LEU A 128 -9.44 -10.65 1.86
N THR A 129 -9.08 -9.37 1.71
CA THR A 129 -8.31 -8.64 2.75
C THR A 129 -9.11 -8.48 4.04
N PHE A 130 -10.42 -8.26 3.95
CA PHE A 130 -11.30 -8.25 5.12
C PHE A 130 -11.34 -9.62 5.82
N LEU A 131 -11.47 -10.72 5.08
CA LEU A 131 -11.47 -12.07 5.64
C LEU A 131 -10.12 -12.42 6.29
N LEU A 132 -9.00 -11.97 5.72
CA LEU A 132 -7.68 -12.15 6.32
C LEU A 132 -7.55 -11.41 7.65
N ILE A 133 -7.99 -10.14 7.73
CA ILE A 133 -8.00 -9.38 8.98
C ILE A 133 -8.93 -10.05 10.02
N ALA A 134 -10.11 -10.51 9.60
CA ALA A 134 -11.03 -11.22 10.49
C ALA A 134 -10.44 -12.56 10.99
N GLY A 135 -9.72 -13.28 10.12
CA GLY A 135 -9.00 -14.51 10.46
C GLY A 135 -7.89 -14.26 11.49
N GLU A 136 -7.11 -13.20 11.33
CA GLU A 136 -6.08 -12.80 12.31
C GLU A 136 -6.70 -12.49 13.69
N ILE A 137 -7.81 -11.74 13.72
CA ILE A 137 -8.54 -11.46 14.97
C ILE A 137 -9.11 -12.75 15.58
N TYR A 138 -9.59 -13.68 14.75
CA TYR A 138 -10.09 -14.96 15.23
C TYR A 138 -8.98 -15.80 15.86
N VAL A 139 -7.83 -15.95 15.20
CA VAL A 139 -6.67 -16.69 15.73
C VAL A 139 -6.11 -16.02 16.99
N SER A 140 -6.19 -14.69 17.07
CA SER A 140 -5.83 -13.90 18.24
C SER A 140 -6.71 -14.20 19.46
N LEU A 141 -8.01 -14.46 19.27
CA LEU A 141 -8.97 -14.78 20.34
C LEU A 141 -9.01 -16.30 20.66
N PHE A 142 -8.92 -17.13 19.63
CA PHE A 142 -9.03 -18.58 19.71
C PHE A 142 -7.84 -19.23 19.00
N PRO A 143 -6.65 -19.25 19.64
CA PRO A 143 -5.48 -19.90 19.07
C PRO A 143 -5.73 -21.40 18.88
N LEU A 144 -5.35 -21.93 17.72
CA LEU A 144 -5.55 -23.34 17.38
C LEU A 144 -4.62 -24.22 18.23
N GLY A 145 -5.19 -24.97 19.18
CA GLY A 145 -4.45 -25.95 19.99
C GLY A 145 -3.92 -25.43 21.34
N GLU A 146 -4.19 -24.18 21.71
CA GLU A 146 -3.81 -23.58 23.00
C GLU A 146 -4.99 -22.90 23.68
N SER A 147 -4.89 -22.68 25.00
CA SER A 147 -5.87 -21.87 25.74
C SER A 147 -5.73 -20.39 25.36
N PRO A 148 -6.83 -19.62 25.30
CA PRO A 148 -6.79 -18.18 25.05
C PRO A 148 -5.85 -17.47 26.03
N SER A 149 -4.85 -16.78 25.49
CA SER A 149 -3.86 -16.04 26.28
C SER A 149 -3.89 -14.56 25.92
N ALA A 150 -3.91 -13.70 26.94
CA ALA A 150 -3.87 -12.25 26.74
C ALA A 150 -2.62 -11.82 25.95
N LYS A 151 -1.49 -12.52 26.13
CA LYS A 151 -0.25 -12.25 25.38
C LYS A 151 -0.47 -12.44 23.87
N ALA A 152 -1.05 -13.57 23.48
CA ALA A 152 -1.36 -13.87 22.08
C ALA A 152 -2.36 -12.85 21.50
N PHE A 153 -3.38 -12.49 22.29
CA PHE A 153 -4.35 -11.49 21.87
C PHE A 153 -3.66 -10.16 21.51
N PHE A 154 -2.89 -9.59 22.44
CA PHE A 154 -2.20 -8.32 22.21
C PHE A 154 -1.12 -8.43 21.13
N GLN A 155 -0.44 -9.56 21.01
CA GLN A 155 0.60 -9.79 20.01
C GLN A 155 0.07 -9.66 18.57
N TYR A 156 -1.07 -10.29 18.29
CA TYR A 156 -1.70 -10.19 16.97
C TYR A 156 -2.54 -8.91 16.84
N CYS A 157 -3.12 -8.37 17.91
CA CYS A 157 -3.94 -7.15 17.80
C CYS A 157 -3.14 -5.84 17.88
N LEU A 158 -1.84 -5.84 18.20
CA LEU A 158 -1.05 -4.62 18.46
C LEU A 158 -1.08 -3.60 17.30
N SER A 159 -1.17 -4.08 16.06
CA SER A 159 -1.25 -3.23 14.87
C SER A 159 -2.46 -2.31 14.87
N ILE A 160 -3.59 -2.76 15.43
CA ILE A 160 -4.86 -2.03 15.39
C ILE A 160 -4.75 -0.74 16.22
N PRO A 161 -4.33 -0.75 17.50
CA PRO A 161 -4.03 0.46 18.25
C PRO A 161 -3.03 1.38 17.56
N ILE A 162 -1.94 0.83 16.99
CA ILE A 162 -0.94 1.64 16.29
C ILE A 162 -1.56 2.38 15.11
N MET A 163 -2.36 1.69 14.29
CA MET A 163 -3.07 2.31 13.17
C MET A 163 -4.06 3.38 13.62
N ILE A 164 -4.80 3.14 14.71
CA ILE A 164 -5.71 4.14 15.30
C ILE A 164 -4.93 5.37 15.75
N VAL A 165 -3.80 5.20 16.44
CA VAL A 165 -2.94 6.30 16.89
C VAL A 165 -2.40 7.09 15.69
N VAL A 166 -1.91 6.42 14.65
CA VAL A 166 -1.43 7.07 13.43
C VAL A 166 -2.55 7.84 12.72
N TYR A 167 -3.75 7.24 12.63
CA TYR A 167 -4.92 7.89 12.03
C TYR A 167 -5.40 9.10 12.83
N ILE A 168 -5.46 9.00 14.16
CA ILE A 168 -5.79 10.11 15.05
C ILE A 168 -4.72 11.21 14.95
N GLY A 169 -3.44 10.84 14.90
CA GLY A 169 -2.33 11.77 14.69
C GLY A 169 -2.50 12.56 13.39
N TYR A 170 -2.79 11.87 12.30
CA TYR A 170 -3.10 12.49 11.00
C TYR A 170 -4.32 13.43 11.10
N LYS A 171 -5.43 12.96 11.68
CA LYS A 171 -6.66 13.75 11.82
C LYS A 171 -6.48 15.01 12.66
N THR A 172 -5.69 14.90 13.72
CA THR A 172 -5.32 16.02 14.59
C THR A 172 -4.47 17.04 13.84
N TYR A 173 -3.43 16.58 13.14
CA TYR A 173 -2.54 17.42 12.35
C TYR A 173 -3.31 18.19 11.26
N ARG A 174 -4.12 17.48 10.47
CA ARG A 174 -4.92 18.08 9.39
C ARG A 174 -6.16 18.84 9.89
N ARG A 175 -6.41 18.85 11.20
CA ARG A 175 -7.59 19.45 11.88
C ARG A 175 -8.93 19.11 11.20
N SER A 176 -9.06 17.92 10.62
CA SER A 176 -10.18 17.55 9.74
C SER A 176 -11.15 16.54 10.37
N TRP A 177 -11.41 16.71 11.66
CA TRP A 177 -12.27 15.82 12.45
C TRP A 177 -13.69 15.71 11.89
N ASN A 178 -14.20 16.76 11.24
CA ASN A 178 -15.55 16.81 10.69
C ASN A 178 -15.73 16.01 9.38
N LEU A 179 -14.64 15.57 8.73
CA LEU A 179 -14.69 14.98 7.40
C LEU A 179 -14.05 13.58 7.39
N PHE A 180 -14.77 12.55 7.84
CA PHE A 180 -14.25 11.18 7.85
C PHE A 180 -13.94 10.67 6.42
N LEU A 181 -14.83 10.97 5.47
CA LEU A 181 -14.68 10.66 4.05
C LEU A 181 -15.15 11.86 3.21
N ILE A 182 -14.41 12.19 2.15
CA ILE A 182 -14.78 13.26 1.21
C ILE A 182 -16.01 12.81 0.40
N PRO A 183 -17.08 13.62 0.29
CA PRO A 183 -18.25 13.29 -0.53
C PRO A 183 -17.86 12.95 -1.97
N LEU A 184 -18.51 11.96 -2.59
CA LEU A 184 -18.12 11.45 -3.92
C LEU A 184 -18.08 12.54 -5.02
N ARG A 185 -18.90 13.58 -4.89
CA ARG A 185 -18.95 14.71 -5.83
C ARG A 185 -17.82 15.73 -5.63
N GLU A 186 -17.20 15.73 -4.46
CA GLU A 186 -16.12 16.66 -4.07
C GLU A 186 -14.74 16.00 -4.13
N VAL A 187 -14.67 14.71 -4.45
CA VAL A 187 -13.41 14.02 -4.66
C VAL A 187 -12.69 14.67 -5.84
N ASP A 188 -11.48 15.18 -5.58
CA ASP A 188 -10.62 15.73 -6.61
C ASP A 188 -10.11 14.63 -7.55
N LEU A 189 -10.42 14.76 -8.84
CA LEU A 189 -10.03 13.83 -9.90
C LEU A 189 -9.04 14.45 -10.91
N ASP A 190 -8.72 15.75 -10.76
CA ASP A 190 -8.00 16.51 -11.78
C ASP A 190 -6.59 16.93 -11.32
N THR A 191 -6.39 17.20 -10.02
CA THR A 191 -5.09 17.64 -9.51
C THR A 191 -4.00 16.58 -9.76
N GLY A 192 -2.88 17.01 -10.36
CA GLY A 192 -1.73 16.15 -10.63
C GLY A 192 -1.91 15.19 -11.82
N ARG A 193 -3.02 15.28 -12.56
CA ARG A 193 -3.23 14.53 -13.80
C ARG A 193 -2.20 15.00 -14.83
N ARG A 194 -1.31 14.11 -15.24
CA ARG A 194 -0.49 14.35 -16.43
C ARG A 194 -1.43 14.28 -17.62
N TYR A 195 -1.70 15.43 -18.24
CA TYR A 195 -2.36 15.51 -19.54
C TYR A 195 -1.38 15.01 -20.60
N GLU A 196 -1.03 13.72 -20.54
CA GLU A 196 -0.61 13.02 -21.75
C GLU A 196 -1.82 13.03 -22.68
N ASP A 197 -1.58 13.20 -23.97
CA ASP A 197 -2.63 13.20 -24.99
C ASP A 197 -3.29 11.82 -24.96
N VAL A 198 -4.35 11.69 -24.16
CA VAL A 198 -4.99 10.41 -23.82
C VAL A 198 -5.50 9.73 -25.10
N GLU A 199 -5.80 10.52 -26.13
CA GLU A 199 -6.15 10.04 -27.46
C GLU A 199 -4.93 9.47 -28.16
N ALA A 200 -3.82 10.19 -28.26
CA ALA A 200 -2.57 9.69 -28.85
C ALA A 200 -2.07 8.41 -28.15
N LEU A 201 -2.15 8.34 -26.82
CA LEU A 201 -1.72 7.15 -26.09
C LEU A 201 -2.65 5.94 -26.32
N LYS A 202 -3.96 6.18 -26.47
CA LYS A 202 -4.92 5.12 -26.83
C LYS A 202 -4.69 4.64 -28.25
N GLU A 203 -4.35 5.53 -29.17
CA GLU A 203 -3.95 5.18 -30.53
C GLU A 203 -2.70 4.31 -30.50
N ASP A 204 -1.64 4.71 -29.80
CA ASP A 204 -0.43 3.88 -29.62
C ASP A 204 -0.73 2.49 -29.04
N ILE A 205 -1.60 2.42 -28.03
CA ILE A 205 -2.02 1.14 -27.42
C ILE A 205 -2.83 0.30 -28.43
N ALA A 206 -3.71 0.92 -29.20
CA ALA A 206 -4.54 0.25 -30.20
C ALA A 206 -3.67 -0.27 -31.37
N GLU A 207 -2.73 0.53 -31.85
CA GLU A 207 -1.73 0.15 -32.85
C GLU A 207 -0.88 -1.01 -32.34
N ARG A 208 -0.38 -0.94 -31.10
CA ARG A 208 0.40 -2.03 -30.51
C ARG A 208 -0.42 -3.32 -30.39
N LYS A 209 -1.71 -3.23 -30.02
CA LYS A 209 -2.62 -4.39 -29.99
C LYS A 209 -2.86 -4.96 -31.39
N ALA A 210 -3.10 -4.11 -32.39
CA ALA A 210 -3.29 -4.53 -33.78
C ALA A 210 -2.03 -5.17 -34.36
N TYR A 211 -0.86 -4.61 -34.05
CA TYR A 211 0.44 -5.16 -34.38
C TYR A 211 0.66 -6.53 -33.72
N VAL A 212 0.39 -6.69 -32.43
CA VAL A 212 0.49 -8.00 -31.75
C VAL A 212 -0.50 -9.00 -32.35
N ALA A 213 -1.71 -8.57 -32.71
CA ALA A 213 -2.73 -9.41 -33.33
C ALA A 213 -2.34 -9.88 -34.75
N SER A 214 -1.59 -9.06 -35.51
CA SER A 214 -1.09 -9.43 -36.84
C SER A 214 0.11 -10.39 -36.80
N ARG A 215 0.77 -10.52 -35.65
CA ARG A 215 1.94 -11.41 -35.48
C ARG A 215 1.53 -12.88 -35.28
N PRO A 216 2.44 -13.83 -35.54
CA PRO A 216 2.17 -15.27 -35.37
C PRO A 216 1.90 -15.67 -33.92
N LEU A 217 1.28 -16.84 -33.72
CA LEU A 217 0.85 -17.32 -32.40
C LEU A 217 1.98 -17.36 -31.36
N TYR A 218 3.21 -17.75 -31.75
CA TYR A 218 4.37 -17.81 -30.85
C TYR A 218 4.73 -16.44 -30.27
N TYR A 219 4.60 -15.37 -31.07
CA TYR A 219 4.92 -14.00 -30.65
C TYR A 219 3.86 -13.46 -29.68
N ARG A 220 2.58 -13.82 -29.89
CA ARG A 220 1.49 -13.45 -28.98
C ARG A 220 1.61 -14.15 -27.64
N ILE A 221 1.99 -15.43 -27.66
CA ILE A 221 2.29 -16.19 -26.43
C ILE A 221 3.49 -15.55 -25.73
N TYR A 222 4.60 -15.34 -26.42
CA TYR A 222 5.77 -14.67 -25.83
C TYR A 222 5.42 -13.32 -25.20
N ASN A 223 4.71 -12.43 -25.91
CA ASN A 223 4.31 -11.12 -25.41
C ASN A 223 3.21 -11.15 -24.33
N PHE A 224 2.55 -12.29 -24.11
CA PHE A 224 1.63 -12.45 -22.98
C PHE A 224 2.38 -12.81 -21.70
N TRP A 225 3.49 -13.56 -21.82
CA TRP A 225 4.27 -14.06 -20.69
C TRP A 225 5.52 -13.22 -20.36
N CYS A 226 6.00 -12.39 -21.30
CA CYS A 226 7.15 -11.51 -21.18
C CYS A 226 6.73 -10.05 -21.41
#